data_AF-A0A925ZAN1-F1
#
_entry.id   AF-A0A925ZAN1-F1
#
_cell.length_a   1.000
_cell.length_b   1.000
_cell.length_c   1.000
_cell.angle_alpha   90.00
_cell.angle_beta   90.00
_cell.angle_gamma   90.00
#
_symmetry.space_group_name_H-M   'P 1'
#
loop_
_entity.id
_entity.type
_entity.pdbx_description
1 polymer ?
#
loop_
_entity_poly.entity_id
_entity_poly.type
_entity_poly.pdbx_seq_one_letter_code
_entity_poly.pdbx_strand_id
1 'polypeptide(L)' 'MAKGRKVAVIGGGWAGLAAAIETTRDGAQVTLF' A
#
# COMPACT_ATOMS: atom_id res chain seq x y z
N MET A 1 12.95 2.51 -0.99
CA MET A 1 12.97 1.51 0.10
C MET A 1 11.71 1.71 0.98
N ALA A 2 10.62 0.96 0.74
CA ALA A 2 9.40 1.07 1.56
C ALA A 2 9.38 0.11 2.77
N LYS A 3 10.32 -0.84 2.81
CA LYS A 3 10.44 -1.88 3.84
C LYS A 3 10.33 -1.32 5.26
N GLY A 4 9.40 -1.86 6.04
CA GLY A 4 9.17 -1.50 7.45
C GLY A 4 8.37 -0.21 7.68
N ARG A 5 7.93 0.49 6.62
CA ARG A 5 7.04 1.66 6.76
C ARG A 5 5.59 1.22 6.96
N LYS A 6 4.84 1.99 7.75
CA LYS A 6 3.37 1.88 7.83
C LYS A 6 2.74 2.84 6.83
N VAL A 7 1.86 2.35 5.97
CA VAL A 7 1.26 3.11 4.87
C VAL A 7 -0.25 2.96 4.90
N ALA A 8 -0.97 4.08 4.85
CA ALA A 8 -2.41 4.10 4.64
C ALA A 8 -2.72 4.44 3.18
N VAL A 9 -3.53 3.63 2.52
CA VAL A 9 -4.07 3.90 1.19
C VAL A 9 -5.55 4.24 1.35
N ILE A 10 -5.99 5.38 0.81
CA ILE A 10 -7.38 5.83 0.90
C ILE A 10 -8.02 5.72 -0.49
N GLY A 11 -9.07 4.91 -0.61
CA GLY A 11 -9.83 4.67 -1.83
C GLY A 11 -9.51 3.33 -2.50
N GLY A 12 -10.52 2.47 -2.64
CA GLY A 12 -10.43 1.12 -3.23
C GLY A 12 -10.61 1.03 -4.75
N GLY A 13 -10.37 2.12 -5.48
CA GLY A 13 -10.34 2.08 -6.95
C GLY A 13 -9.11 1.33 -7.47
N TRP A 14 -9.04 1.09 -8.79
CA TRP A 14 -7.93 0.39 -9.44
C TRP A 14 -6.54 0.93 -9.04
N ALA A 15 -6.40 2.26 -8.99
CA ALA A 15 -5.16 2.91 -8.60
C ALA A 15 -4.80 2.65 -7.12
N GLY A 16 -5.79 2.68 -6.22
CA GLY A 16 -5.56 2.44 -4.80
C GLY A 16 -5.18 0.99 -4.52
N LEU A 17 -5.85 0.04 -5.19
CA LEU A 17 -5.50 -1.38 -5.10
C LEU A 17 -4.10 -1.65 -5.65
N ALA A 18 -3.75 -1.09 -6.82
CA ALA A 18 -2.41 -1.23 -7.37
C ALA A 18 -1.33 -0.65 -6.43
N ALA A 19 -1.57 0.53 -5.86
CA ALA A 19 -0.67 1.14 -4.89
C ALA A 19 -0.51 0.29 -3.63
N ALA A 20 -1.60 -0.27 -3.09
CA ALA A 20 -1.56 -1.13 -1.91
C ALA A 20 -0.77 -2.41 -2.16
N ILE A 21 -0.97 -3.05 -3.32
CA ILE A 21 -0.28 -4.28 -3.70
C ILE A 21 1.22 -4.03 -3.85
N GLU A 22 1.60 -3.03 -4.64
CA GLU A 22 3.02 -2.78 -4.94
C GLU A 22 3.78 -2.32 -3.68
N THR A 23 3.16 -1.47 -2.87
CA THR A 23 3.76 -1.02 -1.60
C THR A 23 3.92 -2.16 -0.60
N THR A 24 3.00 -3.14 -0.61
CA THR A 24 3.13 -4.37 0.18
C THR A 24 4.28 -5.25 -0.34
N ARG A 25 4.45 -5.38 -1.66
CA ARG A 25 5.58 -6.12 -2.26
C ARG A 25 6.93 -5.51 -1.91
N ASP A 26 6.99 -4.18 -1.80
CA ASP A 26 8.18 -3.46 -1.33
C ASP A 26 8.44 -3.61 0.19
N GLY A 27 7.60 -4.35 0.90
CA GLY A 27 7.78 -4.72 2.30
C GLY A 27 7.25 -3.71 3.31
N ALA A 28 6.35 -2.81 2.90
CA ALA A 28 5.63 -1.95 3.82
C ALA A 28 4.44 -2.69 4.45
N GLN A 29 4.03 -2.24 5.64
CA GLN A 29 2.78 -2.64 6.28
C GLN A 29 1.67 -1.70 5.81
N VAL A 30 0.82 -2.18 4.91
CA VAL A 30 -0.24 -1.37 4.28
C VAL A 30 -1.60 -1.61 4.96
N THR A 31 -2.37 -0.55 5.14
CA THR A 31 -3.80 -0.59 5.47
C THR A 31 -4.58 0.20 4.43
N LEU A 32 -5.59 -0.42 3.82
CA LEU A 32 -6.46 0.20 2.82
C LEU A 32 -7.78 0.61 3.49
N PHE A 33 -8.26 1.82 3.18
CA PHE A 33 -9.51 2.41 3.65
C PHE A 33 -10.42 2.80 2.49
#